data_AF-A0A3S4DP60-F1
#
_entry.id   AF-A0A3S4DP60-F1
#
_cell.length_a   1.000
_cell.length_b   1.000
_cell.length_c   1.000
_cell.angle_alpha   90.00
_cell.angle_beta   90.00
_cell.angle_gamma   90.00
#
_symmetry.space_group_name_H-M   'P 1'
#
loop_
_entity.id
_entity.type
_entity.pdbx_description
1 polymer ?
#
loop_
_entity_poly.entity_id
_entity_poly.type
_entity_poly.pdbx_seq_one_letter_code
_entity_poly.pdbx_strand_id
1 'polypeptide(L)'
;MAGNRGGRASQRMTQLVLETYGRECHLRLKGCTRVATTKDHVVPYSHGGADVLENYRPACKPCNSKRQNRVMGGYGASIVVVIGPPASGKSTYVLEHARAHDVVIDMDAIARALMPVQPDATHTYPEHVRHVAIKARQAAVHAATRLKERITVWLIHAIPRPDDLADYKRLGWQIIIIDPGREVVESRARTMRPPIMQQHVARWYATYGAPVIEPRPMPVASSSSSSEPDW
;
A
#
# COMPACT_ATOMS: atom_id res chain seq x y z
N MET A 1 -32.37 4.27 -3.50
CA MET A 1 -32.95 4.95 -2.32
C MET A 1 -31.93 4.94 -1.18
N ALA A 2 -31.30 6.07 -0.88
CA ALA A 2 -30.33 6.17 0.20
C ALA A 2 -31.08 6.38 1.53
N GLY A 3 -31.40 5.28 2.22
CA GLY A 3 -32.05 5.33 3.53
C GLY A 3 -31.20 6.11 4.53
N ASN A 4 -31.88 6.88 5.39
CA ASN A 4 -31.30 7.74 6.41
C ASN A 4 -30.52 6.88 7.45
N ARG A 5 -29.19 6.79 7.32
CA ARG A 5 -28.33 5.89 8.13
C ARG A 5 -27.91 6.46 9.50
N GLY A 6 -28.27 7.71 9.78
CA GLY A 6 -28.09 8.36 11.08
C GLY A 6 -29.35 8.21 11.92
N GLY A 7 -29.48 7.12 12.67
CA GLY A 7 -30.68 6.88 13.48
C GLY A 7 -30.44 5.94 14.65
N ARG A 8 -31.48 5.80 15.50
CA ARG A 8 -31.48 4.94 16.70
C ARG A 8 -31.04 3.50 16.40
N ALA A 9 -31.41 2.95 15.24
CA ALA A 9 -30.99 1.61 14.80
C ALA A 9 -29.46 1.50 14.63
N SER A 10 -28.82 2.52 14.04
CA SER A 10 -27.36 2.55 13.88
C SER A 10 -26.65 2.67 15.23
N GLN A 11 -27.18 3.47 16.16
CA GLN A 11 -26.65 3.58 17.52
C GLN A 11 -26.76 2.24 18.26
N ARG A 12 -27.92 1.58 18.19
CA ARG A 12 -28.12 0.23 18.77
C ARG A 12 -27.14 -0.79 18.19
N MET A 13 -26.95 -0.80 16.87
CA MET A 13 -25.98 -1.69 16.23
C MET A 13 -24.54 -1.38 16.67
N THR A 14 -24.18 -0.09 16.83
CA THR A 14 -22.85 0.27 17.35
C THR A 14 -22.67 -0.25 18.78
N GLN A 15 -23.67 -0.09 19.64
CA GLN A 15 -23.61 -0.61 21.01
C GLN A 15 -23.45 -2.13 21.02
N LEU A 16 -24.26 -2.85 20.23
CA LEU A 16 -24.16 -4.30 20.09
C LEU A 16 -22.76 -4.74 19.65
N VAL A 17 -22.16 -4.10 18.64
CA VAL A 17 -20.79 -4.39 18.19
C VAL A 17 -19.77 -4.21 19.31
N LEU A 18 -19.88 -3.13 20.10
CA LEU A 18 -18.95 -2.85 21.21
C LEU A 18 -19.13 -3.82 22.39
N GLU A 19 -20.35 -4.30 22.62
CA GLU A 19 -20.65 -5.31 23.65
C GLU A 19 -20.18 -6.70 23.22
N THR A 20 -20.40 -7.08 21.94
CA THR A 20 -20.01 -8.40 21.41
C THR A 20 -18.51 -8.56 21.22
N TYR A 21 -17.84 -7.56 20.63
CA TYR A 21 -16.42 -7.66 20.24
C TYR A 21 -15.48 -6.83 21.14
N GLY A 22 -16.01 -6.20 22.18
CA GLY A 22 -15.26 -5.32 23.06
C GLY A 22 -14.98 -3.94 22.47
N ARG A 23 -14.15 -3.18 23.18
CA ARG A 23 -13.90 -1.75 22.88
C ARG A 23 -12.50 -1.48 22.33
N GLU A 24 -11.76 -2.50 21.95
CA GLU A 24 -10.46 -2.30 21.35
C GLU A 24 -10.61 -1.88 19.88
N CYS A 25 -10.07 -0.71 19.51
CA CYS A 25 -10.06 -0.28 18.11
C CYS A 25 -9.19 -1.24 17.27
N HIS A 26 -9.83 -1.99 16.37
CA HIS A 26 -9.17 -3.01 15.55
C HIS A 26 -8.23 -2.43 14.48
N LEU A 27 -8.61 -1.29 13.90
CA LEU A 27 -7.87 -0.65 12.79
C LEU A 27 -6.49 -0.13 13.19
N ARG A 28 -6.34 0.33 14.43
CA ARG A 28 -5.12 0.89 15.03
C ARG A 28 -4.38 1.99 14.26
N LEU A 29 -4.91 2.55 13.16
CA LEU A 29 -4.25 3.51 12.25
C LEU A 29 -3.62 4.73 12.96
N LYS A 30 -2.70 5.45 12.28
CA LYS A 30 -2.11 6.70 12.80
C LYS A 30 -3.19 7.65 13.36
N GLY A 31 -3.02 8.08 14.62
CA GLY A 31 -3.99 8.89 15.36
C GLY A 31 -5.05 8.09 16.14
N CYS A 32 -4.86 6.78 16.30
CA CYS A 32 -5.78 5.90 17.02
C CYS A 32 -5.84 6.22 18.53
N THR A 33 -7.03 6.50 19.05
CA THR A 33 -7.31 6.66 20.50
C THR A 33 -7.32 5.36 21.29
N ARG A 34 -7.11 4.23 20.62
CA ARG A 34 -7.17 2.85 21.14
C ARG A 34 -8.57 2.35 21.55
N VAL A 35 -9.46 3.25 21.97
CA VAL A 35 -10.81 2.94 22.43
C VAL A 35 -11.82 3.15 21.30
N ALA A 36 -12.53 2.07 20.96
CA ALA A 36 -13.59 2.09 19.96
C ALA A 36 -14.84 2.82 20.46
N THR A 37 -15.39 3.64 19.58
CA THR A 37 -16.61 4.43 19.81
C THR A 37 -17.58 4.33 18.64
N THR A 38 -17.20 3.58 17.60
CA THR A 38 -17.96 3.40 16.36
C THR A 38 -17.83 1.95 15.90
N LYS A 39 -18.67 1.56 14.94
CA LYS A 39 -18.53 0.30 14.20
C LYS A 39 -17.94 0.58 12.81
N ASP A 40 -16.99 -0.25 12.41
CA ASP A 40 -16.37 -0.23 11.09
C ASP A 40 -16.83 -1.46 10.29
N HIS A 41 -17.20 -1.25 9.04
CA HIS A 41 -17.54 -2.33 8.10
C HIS A 41 -16.25 -2.98 7.60
N VAL A 42 -16.05 -4.26 7.92
CA VAL A 42 -14.90 -5.05 7.44
C VAL A 42 -14.92 -5.10 5.91
N VAL A 43 -16.06 -5.53 5.35
CA VAL A 43 -16.39 -5.35 3.94
C VAL A 43 -17.19 -4.06 3.82
N PRO A 44 -16.66 -3.00 3.18
CA PRO A 44 -17.39 -1.74 3.04
C PRO A 44 -18.72 -1.96 2.33
N TYR A 45 -19.75 -1.19 2.71
CA TYR A 45 -21.07 -1.25 2.06
C TYR A 45 -20.99 -1.05 0.54
N SER A 46 -20.11 -0.14 0.10
CA SER A 46 -19.86 0.09 -1.33
C SER A 46 -19.41 -1.19 -2.04
N HIS A 47 -18.77 -2.13 -1.36
CA HIS A 47 -18.28 -3.40 -1.90
C HIS A 47 -19.26 -4.57 -1.67
N GLY A 48 -20.52 -4.28 -1.36
CA GLY A 48 -21.55 -5.30 -1.10
C GLY A 48 -21.58 -5.81 0.34
N GLY A 49 -20.85 -5.17 1.26
CA GLY A 49 -20.89 -5.52 2.68
C GLY A 49 -22.26 -5.28 3.29
N ALA A 50 -22.85 -6.31 3.89
CA ALA A 50 -24.14 -6.23 4.56
C ALA A 50 -24.05 -5.51 5.92
N ASP A 51 -25.15 -4.90 6.35
CA ASP A 51 -25.28 -4.24 7.65
C ASP A 51 -25.60 -5.26 8.76
N VAL A 52 -24.74 -6.27 8.92
CA VAL A 52 -24.89 -7.39 9.88
C VAL A 52 -23.74 -7.39 10.89
N LEU A 53 -23.99 -7.92 12.09
CA LEU A 53 -23.06 -7.90 13.22
C LEU A 53 -21.69 -8.51 12.86
N GLU A 54 -21.68 -9.56 12.05
CA GLU A 54 -20.50 -10.33 11.63
C GLU A 54 -19.56 -9.50 10.75
N ASN A 55 -20.13 -8.58 9.95
CA ASN A 55 -19.39 -7.69 9.06
C ASN A 55 -18.89 -6.42 9.77
N TYR A 56 -19.13 -6.28 11.08
CA TYR A 56 -18.67 -5.14 11.85
C TYR A 56 -17.50 -5.47 12.77
N ARG A 57 -16.59 -4.51 12.95
CA ARG A 57 -15.58 -4.53 14.01
C ARG A 57 -15.52 -3.21 14.77
N PRO A 58 -15.15 -3.21 16.07
CA PRO A 58 -15.02 -1.98 16.87
C PRO A 58 -13.91 -1.06 16.36
N ALA A 59 -14.23 0.20 16.08
CA ALA A 59 -13.25 1.19 15.67
C ALA A 59 -13.44 2.52 16.40
N CYS A 60 -12.35 3.25 16.66
CA CYS A 60 -12.44 4.62 17.13
C CYS A 60 -12.82 5.56 15.97
N LYS A 61 -13.50 6.67 16.29
CA LYS A 61 -13.95 7.65 15.28
C LYS A 61 -12.81 8.13 14.35
N PRO A 62 -11.59 8.46 14.82
CA PRO A 62 -10.49 8.83 13.93
C PRO A 62 -10.10 7.73 12.94
N CYS A 63 -9.95 6.48 13.40
CA CYS A 63 -9.57 5.39 12.52
C CYS A 63 -10.67 5.07 11.51
N ASN A 64 -11.93 5.00 11.94
CA ASN A 64 -13.06 4.73 11.06
C ASN A 64 -13.20 5.82 9.98
N SER A 65 -13.09 7.10 10.38
CA SER A 65 -13.09 8.24 9.45
C SER A 65 -11.90 8.23 8.48
N LYS A 66 -10.74 7.71 8.89
CA LYS A 66 -9.57 7.58 8.01
C LYS A 66 -9.67 6.37 7.07
N ARG A 67 -10.31 5.29 7.53
CA ARG A 67 -10.56 4.06 6.78
C ARG A 67 -11.54 4.34 5.65
N GLN A 68 -12.73 4.87 5.98
CA GLN A 68 -13.83 5.11 5.03
C GLN A 68 -14.15 3.85 4.19
N ASN A 69 -14.18 3.98 2.87
CA ASN A 69 -14.44 2.90 1.93
C ASN A 69 -13.17 2.30 1.35
N ARG A 70 -11.99 2.54 1.97
CA ARG A 70 -10.76 1.95 1.44
C ARG A 70 -10.90 0.43 1.39
N VAL A 71 -10.11 -0.27 0.59
CA VAL A 71 -10.04 -1.72 0.63
C VAL A 71 -9.15 -2.14 1.79
N MET A 72 -9.60 -3.13 2.55
CA MET A 72 -8.70 -3.95 3.38
C MET A 72 -8.34 -5.19 2.57
N GLY A 73 -7.19 -5.81 2.86
CA GLY A 73 -6.78 -7.05 2.21
C GLY A 73 -7.94 -8.06 2.19
N GLY A 74 -8.21 -8.64 1.02
CA GLY A 74 -9.28 -9.63 0.80
C GLY A 74 -10.54 -9.15 0.09
N TYR A 75 -10.74 -7.84 -0.10
CA TYR A 75 -11.93 -7.29 -0.77
C TYR A 75 -11.59 -6.19 -1.76
N GLY A 76 -12.28 -6.15 -2.91
CA GLY A 76 -12.03 -5.16 -3.97
C GLY A 76 -10.66 -5.33 -4.63
N ALA A 77 -10.03 -4.21 -4.97
CA ALA A 77 -8.69 -4.19 -5.52
C ALA A 77 -7.63 -4.67 -4.50
N SER A 78 -6.64 -5.43 -4.98
CA SER A 78 -5.48 -5.82 -4.19
C SER A 78 -4.40 -4.75 -4.29
N ILE A 79 -4.03 -4.15 -3.16
CA ILE A 79 -3.03 -3.07 -3.15
C ILE A 79 -1.66 -3.65 -2.82
N VAL A 80 -0.71 -3.48 -3.74
CA VAL A 80 0.71 -3.84 -3.57
C VAL A 80 1.52 -2.55 -3.52
N VAL A 81 2.12 -2.28 -2.36
CA VAL A 81 2.97 -1.11 -2.14
C VAL A 81 4.43 -1.49 -2.38
N VAL A 82 5.04 -0.90 -3.40
CA VAL A 82 6.46 -1.11 -3.71
C VAL A 82 7.27 0.04 -3.14
N ILE A 83 8.18 -0.28 -2.22
CA ILE A 83 9.06 0.66 -1.52
C ILE A 83 10.52 0.33 -1.81
N GLY A 84 11.42 1.30 -1.64
CA GLY A 84 12.84 1.11 -1.96
C GLY A 84 13.54 2.43 -2.28
N PRO A 85 14.87 2.49 -2.13
CA PRO A 85 15.61 3.72 -2.39
C PRO A 85 15.47 4.15 -3.87
N PRO A 86 15.63 5.44 -4.18
CA PRO A 86 15.73 5.88 -5.58
C PRO A 86 16.75 5.04 -6.36
N ALA A 87 16.48 4.75 -7.63
CA ALA A 87 17.33 3.90 -8.48
C ALA A 87 17.48 2.41 -8.08
N SER A 88 16.67 1.91 -7.13
CA SER A 88 16.69 0.49 -6.76
C SER A 88 16.08 -0.47 -7.77
N GLY A 89 15.33 0.02 -8.76
CA GLY A 89 14.65 -0.80 -9.77
C GLY A 89 13.15 -1.02 -9.57
N LYS A 90 12.50 -0.26 -8.67
CA LYS A 90 11.05 -0.38 -8.40
C LYS A 90 10.17 -0.34 -9.65
N SER A 91 10.35 0.65 -10.52
CA SER A 91 9.53 0.79 -11.72
C SER A 91 9.73 -0.39 -12.67
N THR A 92 10.96 -0.90 -12.81
CA THR A 92 11.27 -2.12 -13.57
C THR A 92 10.57 -3.34 -12.99
N TYR A 93 10.68 -3.54 -11.67
CA TYR A 93 10.00 -4.63 -10.98
C TYR A 93 8.49 -4.60 -11.22
N VAL A 94 7.85 -3.44 -11.10
CA VAL A 94 6.41 -3.29 -11.36
C VAL A 94 6.09 -3.61 -12.82
N LEU A 95 6.87 -3.13 -13.79
CA LEU A 95 6.63 -3.40 -15.21
C LEU A 95 6.73 -4.90 -15.54
N GLU A 96 7.65 -5.62 -14.91
CA GLU A 96 7.84 -7.07 -15.13
C GLU A 96 6.74 -7.93 -14.48
N HIS A 97 6.09 -7.44 -13.41
CA HIS A 97 5.13 -8.22 -12.62
C HIS A 97 3.67 -7.78 -12.81
N ALA A 98 3.42 -6.54 -13.25
CA ALA A 98 2.09 -6.02 -13.49
C ALA A 98 1.46 -6.65 -14.73
N ARG A 99 0.14 -6.89 -14.66
CA ARG A 99 -0.65 -7.40 -15.77
C ARG A 99 -1.28 -6.26 -16.57
N ALA A 100 -1.72 -6.54 -17.79
CA ALA A 100 -2.25 -5.54 -18.73
C ALA A 100 -3.41 -4.66 -18.19
N HIS A 101 -4.20 -5.17 -17.25
CA HIS A 101 -5.35 -4.47 -16.67
C HIS A 101 -5.12 -3.96 -15.24
N ASP A 102 -3.89 -4.08 -14.74
CA ASP A 102 -3.53 -3.55 -13.41
C ASP A 102 -3.36 -2.02 -13.46
N VAL A 103 -3.52 -1.38 -12.30
CA VAL A 103 -3.30 0.06 -12.15
C VAL A 103 -1.94 0.29 -11.53
N VAL A 104 -1.09 1.08 -12.20
CA VAL A 104 0.20 1.52 -11.64
C VAL A 104 0.12 2.98 -11.23
N ILE A 105 0.43 3.27 -9.97
CA ILE A 105 0.51 4.61 -9.41
C ILE A 105 1.96 4.92 -9.09
N ASP A 106 2.63 5.58 -10.03
CA ASP A 106 4.01 6.05 -9.90
C ASP A 106 4.05 7.59 -10.03
N MET A 107 4.66 8.25 -9.05
CA MET A 107 4.79 9.70 -9.01
C MET A 107 5.53 10.24 -10.24
N ASP A 108 6.62 9.57 -10.63
CA ASP A 108 7.48 10.04 -11.71
C ASP A 108 6.86 9.79 -13.08
N ALA A 109 6.07 8.71 -13.23
CA ALA A 109 5.25 8.47 -14.41
C ALA A 109 4.13 9.51 -14.55
N ILE A 110 3.43 9.84 -13.45
CA ILE A 110 2.40 10.88 -13.43
C ILE A 110 3.01 12.24 -13.80
N ALA A 111 4.13 12.61 -13.19
CA ALA A 111 4.79 13.89 -13.48
C ALA A 111 5.20 14.01 -14.95
N ARG A 112 5.76 12.94 -15.54
CA ARG A 112 6.11 12.91 -16.96
C ARG A 112 4.90 13.00 -17.88
N ALA A 113 3.78 12.35 -17.53
CA ALA A 113 2.56 12.39 -18.33
C ALA A 113 1.89 13.77 -18.36
N LEU A 114 2.19 14.64 -17.38
CA LEU A 114 1.69 16.01 -17.33
C LEU A 114 2.53 16.99 -18.17
N MET A 115 3.67 16.55 -18.72
CA MET A 115 4.53 17.40 -19.54
C MET A 115 4.22 17.21 -21.03
N PRO A 116 4.15 18.30 -21.83
CA PRO A 116 3.88 18.20 -23.26
C PRO A 116 5.02 17.53 -24.04
N VAL A 117 6.25 17.60 -23.52
CA VAL A 117 7.43 16.94 -24.08
C VAL A 117 8.05 16.11 -22.96
N GLN A 118 8.31 14.83 -23.22
CA GLN A 118 8.94 13.98 -22.22
C GLN A 118 10.42 14.35 -22.05
N PRO A 119 10.90 14.51 -20.82
CA PRO A 119 12.30 14.82 -20.55
C PRO A 119 13.19 13.60 -20.84
N ASP A 120 14.43 13.85 -21.28
CA ASP A 120 15.44 12.82 -21.55
C ASP A 120 15.81 12.02 -20.29
N ALA A 121 15.71 12.67 -19.11
CA ALA A 121 15.98 12.06 -17.82
C ALA A 121 14.69 11.90 -17.00
N THR A 122 14.45 10.67 -16.52
CA THR A 122 13.41 10.43 -15.52
C THR A 122 13.73 11.20 -14.22
N HIS A 123 12.70 11.70 -13.53
CA HIS A 123 12.83 12.48 -12.28
C HIS A 123 13.39 13.90 -12.46
N THR A 124 13.42 14.41 -13.69
CA THR A 124 13.70 15.81 -14.02
C THR A 124 12.42 16.46 -14.52
N TYR A 125 11.75 17.23 -13.67
CA TYR A 125 10.56 18.00 -14.04
C TYR A 125 10.45 19.29 -13.21
N PRO A 126 9.87 20.37 -13.75
CA PRO A 126 9.70 21.62 -13.02
C PRO A 126 8.88 21.47 -11.74
N GLU A 127 9.09 22.38 -10.78
CA GLU A 127 8.41 22.35 -9.48
C GLU A 127 6.88 22.46 -9.62
N HIS A 128 6.38 23.29 -10.55
CA HIS A 128 4.95 23.41 -10.80
C HIS A 128 4.34 22.09 -11.30
N VAL A 129 5.04 21.33 -12.15
CA VAL A 129 4.61 19.99 -12.59
C VAL A 129 4.57 19.03 -11.40
N ARG A 130 5.60 19.07 -10.55
CA ARG A 130 5.64 18.26 -9.32
C ARG A 130 4.44 18.55 -8.42
N HIS A 131 4.07 19.82 -8.23
CA HIS A 131 2.92 20.19 -7.40
C HIS A 131 1.60 19.60 -7.93
N VAL A 132 1.37 19.68 -9.23
CA VAL A 132 0.19 19.06 -9.87
C VAL A 132 0.25 17.54 -9.75
N ALA A 133 1.39 16.92 -10.02
CA ALA A 133 1.60 15.48 -9.93
C ALA A 133 1.33 14.93 -8.52
N ILE A 134 1.71 15.67 -7.46
CA ILE A 134 1.41 15.29 -6.07
C ILE A 134 -0.11 15.17 -5.86
N LYS A 135 -0.89 16.13 -6.37
CA LYS A 135 -2.35 16.13 -6.25
C LYS A 135 -3.00 15.04 -7.10
N ALA A 136 -2.54 14.86 -8.33
CA ALA A 136 -2.98 13.77 -9.21
C ALA A 136 -2.73 12.40 -8.56
N ARG A 137 -1.53 12.18 -8.00
CA ARG A 137 -1.21 10.95 -7.26
C ARG A 137 -2.10 10.77 -6.03
N GLN A 138 -2.35 11.82 -5.26
CA GLN A 138 -3.26 11.76 -4.09
C GLN A 138 -4.68 11.32 -4.50
N ALA A 139 -5.21 11.89 -5.59
CA ALA A 139 -6.51 11.52 -6.13
C ALA A 139 -6.51 10.08 -6.68
N ALA A 140 -5.48 9.68 -7.41
CA ALA A 140 -5.33 8.32 -7.92
C ALA A 140 -5.31 7.29 -6.79
N VAL A 141 -4.52 7.50 -5.74
CA VAL A 141 -4.50 6.61 -4.56
C VAL A 141 -5.87 6.60 -3.87
N HIS A 142 -6.53 7.76 -3.73
CA HIS A 142 -7.85 7.83 -3.14
C HIS A 142 -8.87 6.97 -3.91
N ALA A 143 -8.91 7.09 -5.23
CA ALA A 143 -9.81 6.32 -6.09
C ALA A 143 -9.44 4.82 -6.10
N ALA A 144 -8.19 4.50 -6.40
CA ALA A 144 -7.73 3.12 -6.57
C ALA A 144 -7.94 2.27 -5.31
N THR A 145 -7.77 2.88 -4.14
CA THR A 145 -7.95 2.19 -2.86
C THR A 145 -9.42 1.98 -2.49
N ARG A 146 -10.38 2.37 -3.33
CA ARG A 146 -11.83 2.19 -3.13
C ARG A 146 -12.48 1.41 -4.28
N LEU A 147 -11.68 0.86 -5.19
CA LEU A 147 -12.14 0.08 -6.33
C LEU A 147 -12.70 -1.26 -5.87
N LYS A 148 -13.82 -1.65 -6.46
CA LYS A 148 -14.51 -2.91 -6.19
C LYS A 148 -14.01 -4.03 -7.10
N GLU A 149 -13.45 -3.64 -8.23
CA GLU A 149 -12.88 -4.49 -9.25
C GLU A 149 -11.72 -5.28 -8.64
N ARG A 150 -11.68 -6.59 -8.93
CA ARG A 150 -10.61 -7.48 -8.49
C ARG A 150 -9.39 -7.35 -9.40
N ILE A 151 -8.75 -6.18 -9.35
CA ILE A 151 -7.50 -5.86 -10.04
C ILE A 151 -6.37 -5.65 -9.03
N THR A 152 -5.12 -5.64 -9.51
CA THR A 152 -3.98 -5.23 -8.69
C THR A 152 -3.70 -3.75 -8.88
N VAL A 153 -3.50 -3.04 -7.77
CA VAL A 153 -3.01 -1.66 -7.77
C VAL A 153 -1.58 -1.66 -7.24
N TRP A 154 -0.64 -1.33 -8.12
CA TRP A 154 0.77 -1.18 -7.80
C TRP A 154 1.06 0.26 -7.39
N LEU A 155 1.27 0.49 -6.10
CA LEU A 155 1.60 1.80 -5.56
C LEU A 155 3.10 1.91 -5.33
N ILE A 156 3.79 2.70 -6.15
CA ILE A 156 5.18 3.06 -5.87
C ILE A 156 5.19 4.17 -4.81
N HIS A 157 5.75 3.84 -3.64
CA HIS A 157 6.02 4.81 -2.59
C HIS A 157 7.48 4.67 -2.15
N ALA A 158 8.37 5.40 -2.82
CA ALA A 158 9.81 5.24 -2.65
C ALA A 158 10.25 5.30 -1.18
N ILE A 159 9.85 6.33 -0.43
CA ILE A 159 10.20 6.51 0.98
C ILE A 159 8.94 6.86 1.78
N PRO A 160 8.18 5.85 2.27
CA PRO A 160 7.07 6.11 3.19
C PRO A 160 7.57 6.70 4.51
N ARG A 161 6.68 7.33 5.28
CA ARG A 161 6.97 7.56 6.69
C ARG A 161 6.69 6.25 7.45
N PRO A 162 7.32 6.00 8.61
CA PRO A 162 7.03 4.82 9.44
C PRO A 162 5.54 4.63 9.72
N ASP A 163 4.81 5.71 9.97
CA ASP A 163 3.35 5.66 10.17
C ASP A 163 2.57 5.24 8.92
N ASP A 164 2.99 5.68 7.72
CA ASP A 164 2.31 5.30 6.48
C ASP A 164 2.51 3.80 6.22
N LEU A 165 3.72 3.30 6.49
CA LEU A 165 4.03 1.88 6.40
C LEU A 165 3.24 1.04 7.42
N ALA A 166 3.11 1.52 8.66
CA ALA A 166 2.30 0.87 9.68
C ALA A 166 0.81 0.83 9.29
N ASP A 167 0.30 1.90 8.69
CA ASP A 167 -1.07 1.93 8.17
C ASP A 167 -1.28 0.94 7.02
N TYR A 168 -0.32 0.81 6.09
CA TYR A 168 -0.39 -0.19 5.02
C TYR A 168 -0.47 -1.63 5.56
N LYS A 169 0.38 -1.95 6.55
CA LYS A 169 0.35 -3.25 7.23
C LYS A 169 -1.00 -3.51 7.90
N ARG A 170 -1.54 -2.53 8.63
CA ARG A 170 -2.84 -2.65 9.33
C ARG A 170 -4.03 -2.78 8.39
N LEU A 171 -3.94 -2.21 7.20
CA LEU A 171 -4.95 -2.38 6.15
C LEU A 171 -4.80 -3.71 5.40
N GLY A 172 -3.78 -4.51 5.72
CA GLY A 172 -3.50 -5.78 5.05
C GLY A 172 -3.01 -5.61 3.61
N TRP A 173 -2.39 -4.47 3.29
CA TRP A 173 -1.80 -4.26 1.97
C TRP A 173 -0.44 -4.93 1.88
N GLN A 174 -0.16 -5.57 0.75
CA GLN A 174 1.14 -6.21 0.52
C GLN A 174 2.22 -5.15 0.38
N ILE A 175 3.37 -5.37 1.00
CA ILE A 175 4.53 -4.47 0.88
C ILE A 175 5.68 -5.26 0.27
N ILE A 176 6.24 -4.74 -0.81
CA ILE A 176 7.42 -5.29 -1.47
C ILE A 176 8.56 -4.28 -1.34
N ILE A 177 9.69 -4.71 -0.80
CA ILE A 177 10.89 -3.90 -0.64
C ILE A 177 11.87 -4.27 -1.76
N ILE A 178 12.24 -3.29 -2.57
CA ILE A 178 13.25 -3.44 -3.62
C ILE A 178 14.48 -2.64 -3.23
N ASP A 179 15.52 -3.33 -2.77
CA ASP A 179 16.80 -2.74 -2.38
C ASP A 179 17.96 -3.70 -2.75
N PRO A 180 18.70 -3.45 -3.84
CA PRO A 180 19.84 -4.28 -4.24
C PRO A 180 21.11 -4.00 -3.41
N GLY A 181 21.02 -3.18 -2.37
CA GLY A 181 22.15 -2.78 -1.52
C GLY A 181 22.66 -1.37 -1.83
N ARG A 182 23.22 -0.75 -0.80
CA ARG A 182 23.60 0.66 -0.79
C ARG A 182 24.58 1.03 -1.89
N GLU A 183 25.62 0.23 -2.09
CA GLU A 183 26.64 0.49 -3.10
C GLU A 183 26.07 0.51 -4.51
N VAL A 184 25.23 -0.48 -4.85
CA VAL A 184 24.56 -0.58 -6.15
C VAL A 184 23.63 0.61 -6.37
N VAL A 185 22.86 0.97 -5.34
CA VAL A 185 21.91 2.09 -5.38
C VAL A 185 22.62 3.43 -5.54
N GLU A 186 23.67 3.68 -4.77
CA GLU A 186 24.47 4.91 -4.85
C GLU A 186 25.19 5.02 -6.20
N SER A 187 25.74 3.91 -6.71
CA SER A 187 26.34 3.84 -8.05
C SER A 187 25.31 4.22 -9.12
N ARG A 188 24.15 3.54 -9.16
CA ARG A 188 23.08 3.82 -10.13
C ARG A 188 22.54 5.25 -10.00
N ALA A 189 22.37 5.75 -8.77
CA ALA A 189 21.90 7.11 -8.55
C ALA A 189 22.89 8.16 -9.06
N ARG A 190 24.21 7.95 -8.88
CA ARG A 190 25.24 8.85 -9.42
C ARG A 190 25.24 8.92 -10.94
N THR A 191 25.05 7.78 -11.62
CA THR A 191 25.14 7.71 -13.09
C THR A 191 23.81 8.08 -13.78
N MET A 192 22.67 7.76 -13.19
CA MET A 192 21.37 7.79 -13.89
C MET A 192 20.38 8.83 -13.34
N ARG A 193 20.74 9.60 -12.32
CA ARG A 193 19.80 10.51 -11.63
C ARG A 193 20.41 11.89 -11.39
N PRO A 194 19.55 12.94 -11.30
CA PRO A 194 20.01 14.25 -10.89
C PRO A 194 20.66 14.23 -9.49
N PRO A 195 21.66 15.08 -9.21
CA PRO A 195 22.40 15.07 -7.94
C PRO A 195 21.53 15.13 -6.68
N ILE A 196 20.38 15.84 -6.73
CA ILE A 196 19.42 15.93 -5.62
C ILE A 196 18.92 14.55 -5.14
N MET A 197 18.92 13.54 -6.01
CA MET A 197 18.48 12.19 -5.67
C MET A 197 19.40 11.47 -4.69
N GLN A 198 20.67 11.89 -4.57
CA GLN A 198 21.57 11.34 -3.56
C GLN A 198 21.08 11.62 -2.14
N GLN A 199 20.50 12.79 -1.89
CA GLN A 199 19.90 13.12 -0.59
C GLN A 199 18.73 12.19 -0.26
N HIS A 200 17.94 11.82 -1.27
CA HIS A 200 16.85 10.85 -1.11
C HIS A 200 17.35 9.43 -0.86
N VAL A 201 18.45 9.00 -1.49
CA VAL A 201 19.12 7.72 -1.20
C VAL A 201 19.64 7.70 0.24
N ALA A 202 20.37 8.74 0.67
CA ALA A 202 20.86 8.85 2.04
C ALA A 202 19.72 8.80 3.06
N ARG A 203 18.62 9.52 2.78
CA ARG A 203 17.42 9.50 3.62
C ARG A 203 16.79 8.11 3.73
N TRP A 204 16.75 7.33 2.65
CA TRP A 204 16.24 5.96 2.70
C TRP A 204 17.02 5.11 3.69
N TYR A 205 18.34 5.04 3.55
CA TYR A 205 19.19 4.23 4.43
C TYR A 205 19.21 4.74 5.87
N ALA A 206 19.08 6.05 6.09
CA ALA A 206 18.90 6.61 7.43
C ALA A 206 17.56 6.22 8.08
N THR A 207 16.51 6.01 7.27
CA THR A 207 15.15 5.68 7.78
C THR A 207 14.97 4.18 8.00
N TYR A 208 15.50 3.36 7.09
CA TYR A 208 15.20 1.93 7.01
C TYR A 208 16.41 1.01 7.26
N GLY A 209 17.62 1.55 7.31
CA GLY A 209 18.85 0.77 7.36
C GLY A 209 19.17 0.07 6.03
N ALA A 210 20.27 -0.68 6.01
CA ALA A 210 20.54 -1.63 4.93
C ALA A 210 19.60 -2.84 5.08
N PRO A 211 19.16 -3.48 3.98
CA PRO A 211 18.38 -4.70 4.08
C PRO A 211 19.20 -5.76 4.83
N VAL A 212 18.61 -6.38 5.84
CA VAL A 212 19.15 -7.63 6.38
C VAL A 212 18.92 -8.67 5.30
N ILE A 213 19.98 -9.05 4.59
CA ILE A 213 19.93 -10.18 3.66
C ILE A 213 19.84 -11.42 4.54
N GLU A 214 18.62 -11.88 4.83
CA GLU A 214 18.44 -13.22 5.35
C GLU A 214 18.89 -14.19 4.25
N PRO A 215 19.85 -15.11 4.54
CA PRO A 215 20.25 -16.09 3.55
C PRO A 215 19.01 -16.87 3.14
N ARG A 216 18.70 -16.85 1.83
CA ARG A 216 17.62 -17.64 1.24
C ARG A 216 17.87 -19.09 1.67
N PRO A 217 16.96 -19.76 2.41
CA PRO A 217 17.13 -21.16 2.70
C PRO A 217 17.30 -21.88 1.36
N MET A 218 18.42 -22.58 1.21
CA MET A 218 18.66 -23.38 0.02
C MET A 218 17.47 -24.34 -0.13
N PRO A 219 16.92 -24.51 -1.35
CA PRO A 219 15.94 -25.56 -1.55
C PRO A 219 16.59 -26.87 -1.11
N VAL A 220 16.02 -27.49 -0.08
CA VAL A 220 16.41 -28.83 0.36
C VAL A 220 16.25 -29.71 -0.88
N ALA A 221 17.35 -30.28 -1.36
CA ALA A 221 17.31 -31.23 -2.45
C ALA A 221 16.33 -32.33 -2.04
N SER A 222 15.21 -32.44 -2.76
CA SER A 222 14.32 -33.57 -2.61
C SER A 222 15.14 -34.81 -2.98
N SER A 223 15.48 -35.62 -1.97
CA SER A 223 16.03 -36.95 -2.17
C SER A 223 15.00 -37.75 -2.95
N SER A 224 15.20 -37.89 -4.25
CA SER A 224 14.52 -38.90 -5.04
C SER A 224 15.09 -40.24 -4.60
N SER A 225 14.32 -40.97 -3.79
CA SER A 225 14.55 -42.39 -3.58
C SER A 225 14.15 -43.12 -4.86
N SER A 226 15.12 -43.38 -5.73
CA SER A 226 15.00 -44.37 -6.79
C SER A 226 15.02 -45.75 -6.12
N SER A 227 13.83 -46.27 -5.80
CA SER A 227 13.62 -47.70 -5.62
C SER A 227 13.33 -48.30 -6.99
N GLU A 228 14.34 -48.86 -7.62
CA GLU A 228 14.15 -49.81 -8.72
C GLU A 228 13.55 -51.12 -8.17
N PRO A 229 12.60 -51.75 -8.88
CA PRO A 229 12.13 -53.08 -8.54
C PRO A 229 13.10 -54.15 -9.08
N ASP A 230 13.65 -54.97 -8.18
CA ASP A 230 14.41 -56.18 -8.52
C ASP A 230 13.52 -57.21 -9.24
N TRP A 231 14.00 -57.67 -10.39
CA TRP A 231 13.68 -58.98 -10.97
C TRP A 231 14.86 -59.91 -10.71
#